data_AF-A0A800BVE0-F1
#
_entry.id   AF-A0A800BVE0-F1
#
_cell.length_a   1.000
_cell.length_b   1.000
_cell.length_c   1.000
_cell.angle_alpha   90.00
_cell.angle_beta   90.00
_cell.angle_gamma   90.00
#
_symmetry.space_group_name_H-M   'P 1'
#
loop_
_entity.id
_entity.type
_entity.pdbx_description
1 polymer ?
#
loop_
_entity_poly.entity_id
_entity_poly.type
_entity_poly.pdbx_seq_one_letter_code
_entity_poly.pdbx_strand_id
1 'polypeptide(L)'
;MAEIVFVYGSLKRGGRFNPVLSRARFLGEAVTCEPYLLHLGWNWPLLIERAPSAWTAPVCGELYALDRLTLRRVDEIEDNGRLYQRKQACVRLGTRPLQAWIYFAKSAKLIKKALKHPKTAFSPHKPCQIFEVKNERGRF
;
A
#
# COMPACT_ATOMS: atom_id res chain seq x y z
N MET A 1 -6.34 12.58 -17.96
CA MET A 1 -5.92 11.16 -18.01
C MET A 1 -6.06 10.59 -16.61
N ALA A 2 -6.50 9.33 -16.50
CA ALA A 2 -6.60 8.63 -15.23
C ALA A 2 -5.27 7.93 -14.91
N GLU A 3 -4.94 7.89 -13.63
CA GLU A 3 -3.72 7.30 -13.09
C GLU A 3 -4.07 6.03 -12.32
N ILE A 4 -3.31 4.95 -12.53
CA ILE A 4 -3.52 3.70 -11.81
C ILE A 4 -2.74 3.73 -10.51
N VAL A 5 -3.42 3.52 -9.39
CA VAL A 5 -2.82 3.52 -8.05
C VAL A 5 -3.10 2.17 -7.38
N PHE A 6 -2.04 1.57 -6.85
CA PHE A 6 -2.10 0.39 -6.00
C PHE A 6 -2.04 0.81 -4.54
N VAL A 7 -3.06 0.42 -3.77
CA VAL A 7 -3.14 0.69 -2.33
C VAL A 7 -3.07 -0.62 -1.55
N TYR A 8 -2.28 -0.62 -0.48
CA TYR A 8 -2.00 -1.81 0.32
C TYR A 8 -2.33 -1.62 1.81
N GLY A 9 -2.80 -0.43 2.21
CA GLY A 9 -2.97 -0.04 3.61
C GLY A 9 -4.34 0.58 3.93
N SER A 10 -4.33 1.67 4.71
CA SER A 10 -5.52 2.39 5.20
C SER A 10 -6.42 2.99 4.12
N LEU A 11 -5.95 3.03 2.86
CA LEU A 11 -6.73 3.42 1.68
C LEU A 11 -7.54 2.26 1.08
N LYS A 12 -7.26 1.00 1.42
CA LYS A 12 -8.04 -0.16 0.97
C LYS A 12 -9.49 -0.06 1.45
N ARG A 13 -10.43 -0.75 0.79
CA ARG A 13 -11.85 -0.81 1.22
C ARG A 13 -11.99 -1.13 2.71
N GLY A 14 -12.88 -0.40 3.37
CA GLY A 14 -13.09 -0.45 4.83
C GLY A 14 -12.06 0.34 5.65
N GLY A 15 -10.95 0.77 5.04
CA GLY A 15 -9.90 1.54 5.71
C GLY A 15 -10.34 2.98 5.96
N ARG A 16 -9.81 3.58 7.03
CA ARG A 16 -10.15 4.95 7.46
C ARG A 16 -10.03 6.01 6.36
N PHE A 17 -9.08 5.85 5.43
CA PHE A 17 -8.85 6.83 4.37
C PHE A 17 -9.48 6.43 3.03
N ASN A 18 -10.11 5.26 2.92
CA ASN A 18 -10.81 4.85 1.71
C ASN A 18 -11.86 5.85 1.18
N PRO A 19 -12.58 6.65 2.01
CA PRO A 19 -13.52 7.65 1.51
C PRO A 19 -12.94 8.65 0.50
N VAL A 20 -11.62 8.91 0.52
CA VAL A 20 -10.95 9.74 -0.49
C VAL A 20 -11.04 9.14 -1.90
N LEU A 21 -11.18 7.82 -1.99
CA LEU A 21 -11.31 7.04 -3.23
C LEU A 21 -12.77 6.84 -3.65
N SER A 22 -13.75 7.48 -3.00
CA SER A 22 -15.19 7.29 -3.28
C SER A 22 -15.59 7.50 -4.74
N ARG A 23 -14.87 8.35 -5.49
CA ARG A 23 -15.08 8.60 -6.93
C ARG A 23 -14.13 7.82 -7.83
N ALA A 24 -13.17 7.11 -7.26
CA ALA A 24 -12.21 6.32 -8.02
C ALA A 24 -12.82 4.99 -8.47
N ARG A 25 -12.47 4.55 -9.68
CA ARG A 25 -12.95 3.25 -10.17
C ARG A 25 -12.08 2.13 -9.60
N PHE A 26 -12.67 1.25 -8.80
CA PHE A 26 -12.02 0.00 -8.37
C PHE A 26 -11.79 -0.91 -9.57
N LEU A 27 -10.55 -1.36 -9.76
CA LEU A 27 -10.14 -2.22 -10.87
C LEU A 27 -10.01 -3.70 -10.45
N GLY A 28 -9.82 -3.96 -9.16
CA GLY A 28 -9.69 -5.31 -8.61
C GLY A 28 -8.57 -5.44 -7.57
N GLU A 29 -8.47 -6.63 -6.99
CA GLU A 29 -7.35 -6.98 -6.11
C GLU A 29 -6.09 -7.29 -6.93
N ALA A 30 -4.95 -6.87 -6.43
CA ALA A 30 -3.67 -7.08 -7.10
C ALA A 30 -2.56 -7.44 -6.10
N VAL A 31 -1.43 -7.88 -6.65
CA VAL A 31 -0.23 -8.18 -5.90
C VAL A 31 0.99 -7.52 -6.55
N THR A 32 1.97 -7.05 -5.79
CA THR A 32 3.21 -6.53 -6.39
C THR A 32 3.96 -7.63 -7.13
N CYS A 33 4.62 -7.28 -8.24
CA CYS A 33 5.45 -8.25 -8.98
C CYS A 33 6.72 -8.58 -8.19
N GLU A 34 7.32 -7.56 -7.59
CA GLU A 34 8.52 -7.68 -6.76
C GLU A 34 8.17 -7.85 -5.28
N PRO A 35 9.04 -8.53 -4.49
CA PRO A 35 8.88 -8.63 -3.06
C PRO A 35 9.29 -7.34 -2.36
N TYR A 36 8.53 -6.95 -1.35
CA TYR A 36 8.81 -5.81 -0.48
C TYR A 36 8.57 -6.18 0.99
N LEU A 37 9.05 -5.33 1.90
CA LEU A 37 8.70 -5.45 3.31
C LEU A 37 7.50 -4.53 3.61
N LEU A 38 6.35 -5.13 3.91
CA LEU A 38 5.18 -4.46 4.48
C LEU A 38 5.24 -4.53 6.00
N HIS A 39 5.70 -3.43 6.62
CA HIS A 39 5.86 -3.34 8.07
C HIS A 39 4.60 -2.82 8.77
N LEU A 40 4.15 -3.52 9.82
CA LEU A 40 2.89 -3.30 10.54
C LEU A 40 3.06 -2.85 12.00
N GLY A 41 4.21 -2.27 12.34
CA GLY A 41 4.50 -1.87 13.72
C GLY A 41 3.81 -0.59 14.22
N TRP A 42 2.96 0.02 13.39
CA TRP A 42 2.19 1.23 13.69
C TRP A 42 0.74 1.06 13.23
N ASN A 43 -0.10 2.05 13.52
CA ASN A 43 -1.51 2.06 13.10
C ASN A 43 -1.69 2.17 11.57
N TRP A 44 -0.62 2.45 10.83
CA TRP A 44 -0.58 2.45 9.38
C TRP A 44 0.62 1.64 8.88
N PRO A 45 0.49 0.94 7.74
CA PRO A 45 1.57 0.08 7.23
C PRO A 45 2.62 0.86 6.44
N LEU A 46 3.90 0.51 6.62
CA LEU A 46 5.00 1.06 5.81
C LEU A 46 5.45 0.05 4.76
N LEU A 47 5.48 0.45 3.48
CA LEU A 47 6.07 -0.37 2.42
C LEU A 47 7.53 0.03 2.19
N ILE A 48 8.46 -0.88 2.46
CA ILE A 48 9.90 -0.65 2.41
C ILE A 48 10.48 -1.37 1.18
N GLU A 49 11.06 -0.59 0.28
CA GLU A 49 11.61 -1.03 -1.01
C GLU A 49 12.86 -1.91 -0.86
N ARG A 50 13.70 -1.64 0.15
CA ARG A 50 14.96 -2.37 0.38
C ARG A 50 15.00 -2.92 1.80
N ALA A 51 14.90 -4.24 1.91
CA ALA A 51 15.00 -4.99 3.16
C ALA A 51 15.64 -6.36 2.89
N PRO A 52 16.18 -7.05 3.92
CA PRO A 52 16.63 -8.44 3.80
C PRO A 52 15.56 -9.34 3.18
N SER A 53 15.98 -10.24 2.27
CA SER A 53 15.08 -11.14 1.54
C SER A 53 14.21 -12.00 2.45
N ALA A 54 14.73 -12.39 3.62
CA ALA A 54 13.99 -13.13 4.64
C ALA A 54 12.74 -12.40 5.18
N TRP A 55 12.62 -11.09 4.96
CA TRP A 55 11.51 -10.26 5.45
C TRP A 55 10.61 -9.72 4.33
N THR A 56 10.93 -10.03 3.07
CA THR A 56 10.23 -9.48 1.91
C THR A 56 9.40 -10.56 1.24
N ALA A 57 8.20 -10.20 0.80
CA ALA A 57 7.38 -11.01 -0.10
C ALA A 57 6.53 -10.09 -0.96
N PRO A 58 5.87 -10.60 -2.02
CA PRO A 58 4.88 -9.81 -2.75
C PRO A 58 3.83 -9.22 -1.80
N VAL A 59 3.29 -8.04 -2.10
CA VAL A 59 2.33 -7.35 -1.24
C VAL A 59 0.96 -7.37 -1.89
N CYS A 60 -0.05 -7.82 -1.14
CA CYS A 60 -1.44 -7.84 -1.59
C CYS A 60 -2.14 -6.50 -1.30
N GLY A 61 -2.91 -6.04 -2.28
CA GLY A 61 -3.62 -4.77 -2.21
C GLY A 61 -4.73 -4.66 -3.25
N GLU A 62 -5.11 -3.42 -3.54
CA GLU A 62 -6.24 -3.06 -4.39
C GLU A 62 -5.79 -2.05 -5.45
N LEU A 63 -6.32 -2.16 -6.67
CA LEU A 63 -6.08 -1.22 -7.75
C LEU A 63 -7.26 -0.29 -7.96
N TYR A 64 -6.95 0.98 -8.17
CA TYR A 64 -7.92 2.01 -8.49
C TYR A 64 -7.44 2.87 -9.66
N ALA A 65 -8.38 3.32 -10.50
CA ALA A 65 -8.14 4.39 -11.46
C ALA A 65 -8.63 5.71 -10.87
N LEU A 66 -7.71 6.66 -10.72
CA LEU A 66 -7.95 7.98 -10.12
C LEU A 66 -7.81 9.07 -11.17
N ASP A 67 -8.62 10.12 -11.07
CA ASP A 67 -8.30 11.36 -11.74
C ASP A 67 -7.16 12.10 -11.01
N ARG A 68 -6.62 13.14 -11.65
CA ARG A 68 -5.51 13.93 -11.10
C ARG A 68 -5.87 14.63 -9.78
N LEU A 69 -7.14 15.02 -9.59
CA LEU A 69 -7.58 15.73 -8.39
C LEU A 69 -7.60 14.78 -7.18
N THR A 70 -8.16 13.59 -7.37
CA THR A 70 -8.20 12.52 -6.38
C THR A 70 -6.78 12.10 -6.02
N LEU A 71 -5.91 11.94 -7.02
CA LEU A 71 -4.51 11.58 -6.80
C LEU A 71 -3.77 12.60 -5.93
N ARG A 72 -3.98 13.91 -6.15
CA ARG A 72 -3.39 14.96 -5.29
C ARG A 72 -3.86 14.87 -3.85
N ARG A 73 -5.14 14.58 -3.62
CA ARG A 73 -5.67 14.37 -2.25
C ARG A 73 -5.05 13.15 -1.58
N VAL A 74 -4.79 12.08 -2.34
CA VAL A 74 -4.06 10.92 -1.81
C VAL A 74 -2.61 11.30 -1.51
N ASP A 75 -1.95 12.07 -2.38
CA ASP A 75 -0.59 12.57 -2.14
C ASP A 75 -0.50 13.39 -0.82
N GLU A 76 -1.54 14.19 -0.50
CA GLU A 76 -1.63 14.93 0.76
C GLU A 76 -1.81 14.02 1.98
N ILE A 77 -2.72 13.03 1.91
CA ILE A 77 -2.96 12.06 3.00
C ILE A 77 -1.70 11.24 3.30
N GLU A 78 -0.97 10.84 2.26
CA GLU A 78 0.26 10.04 2.36
C GLU A 78 1.50 10.92 2.61
N ASP A 79 1.35 12.24 2.82
CA ASP A 79 2.46 13.19 3.01
C ASP A 79 3.61 12.93 2.00
N ASN A 80 3.21 12.83 0.73
CA ASN A 80 4.08 12.44 -0.38
C ASN A 80 5.26 13.42 -0.51
N GLY A 81 6.45 12.87 -0.61
CA GLY A 81 7.70 13.62 -0.60
C GLY A 81 8.33 13.75 0.79
N ARG A 82 7.64 13.38 1.87
CA ARG A 82 8.15 13.44 3.25
C ARG A 82 8.02 12.10 3.97
N LEU A 83 6.79 11.65 4.25
CA LEU A 83 6.54 10.38 4.93
C LEU A 83 6.67 9.21 3.95
N TYR A 84 5.97 9.32 2.83
CA TYR A 84 6.05 8.41 1.71
C TYR A 84 6.60 9.09 0.46
N GLN A 85 6.94 8.28 -0.53
CA GLN A 85 7.25 8.70 -1.88
C GLN A 85 6.47 7.81 -2.84
N ARG A 86 5.63 8.42 -3.67
CA ARG A 86 4.98 7.71 -4.76
C ARG A 86 5.99 7.37 -5.85
N LYS A 87 6.01 6.12 -6.29
CA LYS A 87 6.82 5.59 -7.41
C LYS A 87 5.99 4.64 -8.27
N GLN A 88 6.31 4.51 -9.55
CA GLN A 88 5.70 3.47 -10.38
C GLN A 88 6.40 2.14 -10.14
N ALA A 89 5.62 1.08 -9.94
CA ALA A 89 6.10 -0.28 -9.83
C ALA A 89 5.11 -1.28 -10.43
N CYS A 90 5.64 -2.45 -10.82
CA CYS A 90 4.85 -3.52 -11.39
C CYS A 90 3.94 -4.17 -10.34
N VAL A 91 2.69 -4.37 -10.72
CA VAL A 91 1.68 -5.16 -10.00
C VAL A 91 1.00 -6.11 -10.96
N ARG A 92 0.42 -7.19 -10.44
CA ARG A 92 -0.38 -8.15 -11.21
C ARG A 92 -1.84 -8.08 -10.78
N LEU A 93 -2.72 -7.80 -11.74
CA LEU A 93 -4.17 -7.96 -11.61
C LEU A 93 -4.54 -9.32 -12.20
N GLY A 94 -4.74 -10.33 -11.35
CA GLY A 94 -4.75 -11.73 -11.79
C GLY A 94 -3.41 -12.11 -12.41
N THR A 95 -3.41 -12.57 -13.67
CA THR A 95 -2.18 -12.90 -14.41
C THR A 95 -1.56 -11.71 -15.13
N ARG A 96 -2.28 -10.59 -15.27
CA ARG A 96 -1.87 -9.43 -16.08
C ARG A 96 -0.94 -8.50 -15.32
N PRO A 97 0.32 -8.31 -15.74
CA PRO A 97 1.19 -7.27 -15.18
C PRO A 97 0.79 -5.89 -15.70
N LEU A 98 0.93 -4.86 -14.86
CA LEU A 98 0.80 -3.46 -15.21
C LEU A 98 1.62 -2.57 -14.27
N GLN A 99 1.92 -1.35 -14.71
CA GLN A 99 2.53 -0.32 -13.87
C GLN A 99 1.45 0.42 -13.09
N ALA A 100 1.67 0.57 -11.79
CA ALA A 100 0.81 1.35 -10.91
C ALA A 100 1.66 2.24 -10.01
N TRP A 101 1.10 3.39 -9.63
CA TRP A 101 1.67 4.18 -8.57
C TRP A 101 1.50 3.49 -7.22
N ILE A 102 2.59 3.41 -6.46
CA ILE A 102 2.63 2.84 -5.12
C ILE A 102 3.34 3.86 -4.21
N TYR A 103 2.86 4.01 -2.98
CA TYR A 103 3.54 4.79 -1.96
C TYR A 103 4.58 3.91 -1.26
N PHE A 104 5.84 4.35 -1.22
CA PHE A 104 6.90 3.67 -0.48
C PHE A 104 7.35 4.55 0.68
N ALA A 105 7.71 3.95 1.81
CA ALA A 105 8.24 4.68 2.94
C ALA A 105 9.47 5.50 2.50
N LYS A 106 9.49 6.79 2.85
CA LYS A 106 10.60 7.72 2.54
C LYS A 106 11.36 8.13 3.80
N SER A 107 10.68 8.22 4.93
CA SER A 107 11.29 8.64 6.20
C SER A 107 12.38 7.66 6.64
N ALA A 108 13.65 8.06 6.49
CA ALA A 108 14.81 7.26 6.89
C ALA A 108 14.75 6.84 8.37
N LYS A 109 14.21 7.70 9.24
CA LYS A 109 14.00 7.41 10.67
C LYS A 109 13.03 6.24 10.86
N LEU A 110 11.89 6.26 10.16
CA LEU A 110 10.90 5.18 10.26
C LEU A 110 11.41 3.89 9.64
N ILE A 111 12.04 3.97 8.46
CA ILE A 111 12.65 2.80 7.79
C ILE A 111 13.67 2.15 8.72
N LYS A 112 14.61 2.92 9.29
CA LYS A 112 15.61 2.40 10.23
C LYS A 112 14.97 1.73 11.45
N LYS A 113 13.89 2.31 11.99
CA LYS A 113 13.17 1.73 13.14
C LYS A 113 12.43 0.44 12.75
N ALA A 114 11.82 0.41 11.57
CA ALA A 114 11.11 -0.76 11.05
C ALA A 114 12.07 -1.94 10.80
N LEU A 115 13.24 -1.67 10.22
CA LEU A 115 14.25 -2.70 9.94
C LEU A 115 14.91 -3.28 11.20
N LYS A 116 14.94 -2.55 12.32
CA LYS A 116 15.43 -3.08 13.61
C LYS A 116 14.48 -4.10 14.24
N HIS A 117 13.18 -3.94 14.01
CA HIS A 117 12.14 -4.78 14.60
C HIS A 117 11.08 -5.07 13.54
N PRO A 118 11.38 -5.96 12.57
CA PRO A 118 10.45 -6.28 11.50
C PRO A 118 9.17 -6.89 12.08
N LYS A 119 8.03 -6.35 11.66
CA LYS A 119 6.70 -6.87 11.99
C LYS A 119 5.91 -6.98 10.70
N THR A 120 5.68 -8.19 10.23
CA THR A 120 4.95 -8.48 9.00
C THR A 120 3.72 -9.32 9.31
N ALA A 121 2.72 -9.27 8.44
CA ALA A 121 1.64 -10.25 8.40
C ALA A 121 1.50 -10.79 6.98
N PHE A 122 1.11 -12.05 6.88
CA PHE A 122 0.93 -12.77 5.63
C PHE A 122 -0.53 -13.10 5.42
N SER A 123 -0.96 -13.09 4.17
CA SER A 123 -2.30 -13.54 3.81
C SER A 123 -2.44 -15.04 4.08
N PRO A 124 -3.55 -15.51 4.69
CA PRO A 124 -3.80 -16.93 4.90
C PRO A 124 -4.08 -17.69 3.60
N HIS A 125 -4.35 -16.98 2.49
CA HIS A 125 -4.81 -17.56 1.22
C HIS A 125 -3.88 -17.28 0.04
N LYS A 126 -2.90 -16.38 0.19
CA LYS A 126 -2.02 -15.94 -0.89
C LYS A 126 -0.58 -15.84 -0.38
N PRO A 127 0.46 -16.18 -1.17
CA PRO A 127 1.85 -16.06 -0.77
C PRO A 127 2.32 -14.59 -0.84
N CYS A 128 1.68 -13.72 -0.07
CA CYS A 128 1.92 -12.28 -0.03
C CYS A 128 1.79 -11.75 1.39
N GLN A 129 2.48 -10.65 1.67
CA GLN A 129 2.22 -9.84 2.85
C GLN A 129 0.94 -9.02 2.66
N ILE A 130 0.21 -8.80 3.75
CA ILE A 130 -1.07 -8.08 3.71
C ILE A 130 -1.27 -7.22 4.96
N PHE A 131 -1.86 -6.05 4.76
CA PHE A 131 -2.49 -5.28 5.84
C PHE A 131 -3.99 -5.59 5.86
N GLU A 132 -4.44 -6.14 6.98
CA GLU A 132 -5.86 -6.32 7.24
C GLU A 132 -6.45 -5.04 7.81
N VAL A 133 -7.44 -4.52 7.11
CA VAL A 133 -8.27 -3.45 7.64
C VAL A 133 -9.10 -4.05 8.76
N LYS A 134 -8.80 -3.68 10.01
CA LYS A 134 -9.64 -4.06 11.14
C LYS A 134 -10.98 -3.36 10.96
N ASN A 135 -12.07 -4.13 10.95
CA ASN A 135 -13.41 -3.57 11.01
C ASN A 135 -13.57 -2.87 12.37
N GLU A 136 -13.40 -1.54 12.40
CA GLU A 136 -13.85 -0.73 13.53
C GLU A 136 -15.38 -0.60 13.47
N ARG A 137 -16.10 -1.74 13.54
CA ARG A 137 -17.50 -1.74 13.96
C ARG A 137 -17.51 -1.56 15.47
N GLY A 138 -17.41 -0.31 15.90
CA GLY A 138 -17.65 0.09 17.28
C GLY A 138 -16.48 0.79 17.94
N ARG A 139 -16.56 2.12 17.95
CA ARG A 139 -16.49 3.02 19.13
C ARG A 139 -16.27 4.44 18.63
N PHE A 140 -17.38 5.16 18.46
CA PHE A 140 -17.42 6.59 18.72
C PHE A 140 -17.62 6.78 20.23
#